data_AF-A0A7C3KGX8-F1
#
_entry.id   AF-A0A7C3KGX8-F1
#
_cell.length_a   1.000
_cell.length_b   1.000
_cell.length_c   1.000
_cell.angle_alpha   90.00
_cell.angle_beta   90.00
_cell.angle_gamma   90.00
#
_symmetry.space_group_name_H-M   'P 1'
#
loop_
_entity.id
_entity.type
_entity.pdbx_description
1 polymer ?
#
loop_
_entity_poly.entity_id
_entity_poly.type
_entity_poly.pdbx_seq_one_letter_code
_entity_poly.pdbx_strand_id
1 'polypeptide(L)'
;MTIYKYGNADRLDVLQRERIRFTQPSVLNDPFELRMYFQHIAPESLILLIGRASVDWVSLLTGVYLEGQEKLPDSVKANISLEAFLDFARSSLETDEGRRMLWQAEAAAMQAVRDLTPWLRQQFAERFASRIGILSFSAIPDNVLMWSHYAAQHHGLVIGFNERHSYFQRVRRPRDDFYWLRPVEYRRPQAEEYLIDLDSADILFRKGPEWAYEQEWRMLAPLADAVETFAGPDGQVHLFPIVPDSVVELILGARSDHALFSAAAQLLTSDPRYKHVVLKKAILHEETGTIRIEQVKP
;
A
#
# COMPACT_ATOMS: atom_id res chain seq x y z
N MET A 1 8.64 -19.91 10.67
CA MET A 1 8.28 -19.36 12.00
C MET A 1 6.76 -19.38 12.14
N THR A 2 6.19 -19.03 13.29
CA THR A 2 4.74 -18.80 13.41
C THR A 2 4.44 -17.32 13.23
N ILE A 3 3.41 -17.01 12.45
CA ILE A 3 2.88 -15.64 12.29
C ILE A 3 1.46 -15.58 12.83
N TYR A 4 1.08 -14.43 13.38
CA TYR A 4 -0.06 -14.32 14.27
C TYR A 4 -1.08 -13.34 13.73
N LYS A 5 -2.33 -13.80 13.59
CA LYS A 5 -3.47 -12.93 13.33
C LYS A 5 -4.20 -12.64 14.63
N TYR A 6 -4.11 -11.41 15.10
CA TYR A 6 -4.86 -10.91 16.24
C TYR A 6 -6.31 -10.63 15.84
N GLY A 7 -7.25 -10.90 16.75
CA GLY A 7 -8.66 -10.63 16.54
C GLY A 7 -9.48 -10.64 17.83
N ASN A 8 -10.71 -10.15 17.71
CA ASN A 8 -11.71 -10.20 18.77
C ASN A 8 -12.22 -11.64 18.98
N ALA A 9 -12.95 -11.89 20.07
CA ALA A 9 -13.47 -13.22 20.41
C ALA A 9 -14.37 -13.82 19.31
N ASP A 10 -15.13 -12.99 18.60
CA ASP A 10 -16.00 -13.39 17.49
C ASP A 10 -15.22 -13.89 16.25
N ARG A 11 -13.90 -13.65 16.20
CA ARG A 11 -13.01 -14.07 15.10
C ARG A 11 -12.68 -15.56 15.12
N LEU A 12 -13.25 -16.32 16.07
CA LEU A 12 -13.23 -17.79 15.99
C LEU A 12 -13.94 -18.27 14.71
N ASP A 13 -14.81 -17.44 14.13
CA ASP A 13 -15.45 -17.64 12.83
C ASP A 13 -14.45 -17.88 11.68
N VAL A 14 -13.22 -17.37 11.79
CA VAL A 14 -12.16 -17.59 10.80
C VAL A 14 -11.83 -19.06 10.64
N LEU A 15 -11.78 -19.81 11.76
CA LEU A 15 -11.55 -21.25 11.75
C LEU A 15 -12.82 -22.01 11.38
N GLN A 16 -13.97 -21.60 11.93
CA GLN A 16 -15.24 -22.29 11.66
C GLN A 16 -15.66 -22.22 10.19
N ARG A 17 -15.40 -21.09 9.54
CA ARG A 17 -15.80 -20.81 8.15
C ARG A 17 -14.64 -20.92 7.16
N GLU A 18 -13.43 -21.18 7.65
CA GLU A 18 -12.19 -21.22 6.86
C GLU A 18 -11.99 -19.96 6.01
N ARG A 19 -12.32 -18.79 6.55
CA ARG A 19 -12.34 -17.53 5.82
C ARG A 19 -11.67 -16.43 6.62
N ILE A 20 -10.74 -15.71 6.01
CA ILE A 20 -10.04 -14.58 6.62
C ILE A 20 -10.21 -13.31 5.80
N ARG A 21 -10.34 -12.18 6.47
CA ARG A 21 -10.46 -10.88 5.81
C ARG A 21 -9.11 -10.43 5.26
N PHE A 22 -9.10 -10.00 4.01
CA PHE A 22 -8.07 -9.10 3.49
C PHE A 22 -8.64 -7.69 3.51
N THR A 23 -7.91 -6.78 4.15
CA THR A 23 -8.36 -5.43 4.45
C THR A 23 -7.92 -4.46 3.35
N GLN A 24 -8.82 -3.60 2.91
CA GLN A 24 -8.48 -2.56 1.94
C GLN A 24 -7.58 -1.49 2.57
N PRO A 25 -6.65 -0.88 1.82
CA PRO A 25 -5.83 0.24 2.28
C PRO A 25 -6.59 1.34 3.01
N SER A 26 -7.79 1.71 2.53
CA SER A 26 -8.58 2.82 3.07
C SER A 26 -9.17 2.58 4.47
N VAL A 27 -9.11 1.35 4.99
CA VAL A 27 -9.70 0.98 6.29
C VAL A 27 -8.66 0.38 7.25
N LEU A 28 -7.38 0.58 6.96
CA LEU A 28 -6.31 0.29 7.90
C LEU A 28 -6.38 1.24 9.11
N ASN A 29 -5.83 0.81 10.24
CA ASN A 29 -5.93 1.52 11.50
C ASN A 29 -5.04 2.76 11.59
N ASP A 30 -3.94 2.79 10.83
CA ASP A 30 -3.10 3.98 10.71
C ASP A 30 -3.60 4.85 9.54
N PRO A 31 -4.16 6.05 9.80
CA PRO A 31 -4.67 6.93 8.75
C PRO A 31 -3.58 7.54 7.87
N PHE A 32 -2.32 7.42 8.29
CA PHE A 32 -1.14 7.87 7.54
C PHE A 32 -0.55 6.74 6.70
N GLU A 33 -0.90 5.49 6.99
CA GLU A 33 -0.34 4.35 6.29
C GLU A 33 -0.88 4.23 4.85
N LEU A 34 -0.03 3.75 3.94
CA LEU A 34 -0.31 3.61 2.50
C LEU A 34 -0.74 4.90 1.80
N ARG A 35 -0.60 6.06 2.44
CA ARG A 35 -0.65 7.33 1.71
C ARG A 35 0.48 7.31 0.70
N MET A 36 0.14 7.66 -0.54
CA MET A 36 1.10 7.83 -1.63
C MET A 36 2.08 8.96 -1.28
N TYR A 37 3.14 8.65 -0.55
CA TYR A 37 4.14 9.63 -0.11
C TYR A 37 5.22 9.84 -1.16
N PHE A 38 4.84 10.32 -2.34
CA PHE A 38 5.78 11.00 -3.22
C PHE A 38 5.53 12.49 -3.17
N GLN A 39 6.58 13.28 -2.97
CA GLN A 39 6.49 14.74 -3.07
C GLN A 39 6.66 15.20 -4.52
N HIS A 40 7.36 14.39 -5.32
CA HIS A 40 7.72 14.68 -6.69
C HIS A 40 7.41 13.48 -7.59
N ILE A 41 7.08 13.73 -8.86
CA ILE A 41 6.82 12.65 -9.83
C ILE A 41 8.15 12.03 -10.31
N ALA A 42 9.13 12.89 -10.58
CA ALA A 42 10.45 12.57 -11.08
C ALA A 42 11.40 13.74 -10.75
N PRO A 43 12.73 13.57 -10.86
CA PRO A 43 13.67 14.68 -10.74
C PRO A 43 13.32 15.81 -11.71
N GLU A 44 13.45 17.08 -11.29
CA GLU A 44 13.07 18.23 -12.13
C GLU A 44 13.82 18.21 -13.47
N SER A 45 15.10 17.84 -13.46
CA SER A 45 15.92 17.69 -14.67
C SER A 45 15.34 16.69 -15.67
N LEU A 46 14.77 15.58 -15.19
CA LEU A 46 14.13 14.58 -16.03
C LEU A 46 12.79 15.08 -16.58
N ILE A 47 12.00 15.77 -15.77
CA ILE A 47 10.73 16.37 -16.20
C ILE A 47 10.96 17.39 -17.31
N LEU A 48 11.95 18.28 -17.13
CA LEU A 48 12.32 19.26 -18.14
C LEU A 48 12.88 18.60 -19.40
N LEU A 49 13.70 17.56 -19.26
CA LEU A 49 14.22 16.80 -20.39
C LEU A 49 13.07 16.17 -21.21
N ILE A 50 12.13 15.49 -20.54
CA ILE A 50 10.96 14.89 -21.18
C ILE A 50 10.11 15.98 -21.83
N GLY A 51 9.84 17.08 -21.13
CA GLY A 51 9.08 18.21 -21.67
C GLY A 51 9.71 18.77 -22.94
N ARG A 52 11.02 19.01 -22.95
CA ARG A 52 11.76 19.49 -24.13
C ARG A 52 11.75 18.49 -25.28
N ALA A 53 11.88 17.19 -24.99
CA ALA A 53 11.91 16.12 -25.99
C ALA A 53 10.52 15.76 -26.54
N SER A 54 9.46 16.00 -25.77
CA SER A 54 8.07 15.67 -26.16
C SER A 54 7.42 16.75 -27.03
N VAL A 55 8.04 17.92 -27.14
CA VAL A 55 7.55 19.02 -27.97
C VAL A 55 8.12 18.87 -29.39
N ASP A 56 7.23 18.73 -30.36
CA ASP A 56 7.59 18.94 -31.76
C ASP A 56 7.72 20.45 -32.01
N TRP A 57 8.92 20.96 -31.75
CA TRP A 57 9.25 22.38 -31.87
C TRP A 57 9.04 22.90 -33.29
N VAL A 58 9.24 22.06 -34.31
CA VAL A 58 9.05 22.47 -35.71
C VAL A 58 7.57 22.71 -35.97
N SER A 59 6.71 21.78 -35.56
CA SER A 59 5.26 21.94 -35.72
C SER A 59 4.70 23.12 -34.91
N LEU A 60 5.16 23.30 -33.66
CA LEU A 60 4.75 24.41 -32.81
C LEU A 60 5.13 25.76 -33.43
N LEU A 61 6.39 25.93 -33.83
CA LEU A 61 6.88 27.18 -34.42
C LEU A 61 6.26 27.43 -35.80
N THR A 62 5.97 26.37 -36.57
CA THR A 62 5.25 26.49 -37.84
C THR A 62 3.84 27.02 -37.61
N GLY A 63 3.13 26.57 -36.57
CA GLY A 63 1.82 27.13 -36.20
C GLY A 63 1.88 28.61 -35.86
N VAL A 64 2.87 29.03 -35.04
CA VAL A 64 3.09 30.44 -34.68
C VAL A 64 3.40 31.28 -35.92
N TYR A 65 4.23 30.77 -36.83
CA TYR A 65 4.52 31.41 -38.09
C TYR A 65 3.25 31.64 -38.92
N LEU A 66 2.41 30.61 -39.07
CA LEU A 66 1.16 30.71 -39.83
C LEU A 66 0.18 31.71 -39.20
N GLU A 67 0.03 31.71 -37.88
CA GLU A 67 -0.82 32.68 -37.18
C GLU A 67 -0.28 34.12 -37.30
N GLY A 68 1.04 34.29 -37.21
CA GLY A 68 1.70 35.58 -37.40
C GLY A 68 1.53 36.13 -38.82
N GLN A 69 1.55 35.25 -39.82
CA GLN A 69 1.31 35.58 -41.23
C GLN A 69 -0.11 36.11 -41.46
N GLU A 70 -1.11 35.75 -40.64
CA GLU A 70 -2.46 36.35 -40.75
C GLU A 70 -2.50 37.80 -40.28
N LYS A 71 -1.61 38.18 -39.35
CA LYS A 71 -1.62 39.50 -38.67
C LYS A 71 -0.70 40.53 -39.31
N LEU A 72 0.18 40.13 -40.23
CA LEU A 72 1.15 41.00 -40.89
C LEU A 72 0.62 41.60 -42.22
N PRO A 73 1.12 42.76 -42.69
CA PRO A 73 0.81 43.27 -44.04
C PRO A 73 1.44 42.40 -45.14
N ASP A 74 0.76 42.24 -46.28
CA ASP A 74 1.21 41.35 -47.38
C ASP A 74 2.62 41.68 -47.93
N SER A 75 3.03 42.96 -47.85
CA SER A 75 4.38 43.41 -48.23
C SER A 75 5.48 42.88 -47.31
N VAL A 76 5.14 42.49 -46.08
CA VAL A 76 6.06 41.92 -45.09
C VAL A 76 6.03 40.39 -45.15
N LYS A 77 4.85 39.80 -45.36
CA LYS A 77 4.64 38.35 -45.50
C LYS A 77 5.56 37.71 -46.54
N ALA A 78 5.67 38.37 -47.71
CA ALA A 78 6.46 37.88 -48.83
C ALA A 78 7.98 37.84 -48.59
N ASN A 79 8.46 38.50 -47.53
CA ASN A 79 9.89 38.66 -47.22
C ASN A 79 10.39 37.79 -46.06
N ILE A 80 9.51 37.00 -45.41
CA ILE A 80 9.88 36.15 -44.28
C ILE A 80 9.50 34.71 -44.64
N SER A 81 10.49 33.90 -45.05
CA SER A 81 10.26 32.47 -45.27
C SER A 81 10.10 31.72 -43.94
N LEU A 82 9.44 30.57 -43.97
CA LEU A 82 9.35 29.68 -42.80
C LEU A 82 10.75 29.29 -42.30
N GLU A 83 11.69 29.01 -43.21
CA GLU A 83 13.07 28.66 -42.86
C GLU A 83 13.77 29.80 -42.13
N ALA A 84 13.68 31.03 -42.66
CA ALA A 84 14.26 32.21 -42.02
C ALA A 84 13.61 32.51 -40.66
N PHE A 85 12.29 32.27 -40.52
CA PHE A 85 11.60 32.39 -39.25
C PHE A 85 12.05 31.34 -38.24
N LEU A 86 12.21 30.09 -38.64
CA LEU A 86 12.68 29.01 -37.76
C LEU A 86 14.11 29.25 -37.29
N ASP A 87 15.00 29.71 -38.18
CA ASP A 87 16.37 30.06 -37.85
C ASP A 87 16.43 31.29 -36.92
N PHE A 88 15.60 32.31 -37.20
CA PHE A 88 15.44 33.45 -36.30
C PHE A 88 14.97 33.00 -34.91
N ALA A 89 13.90 32.20 -34.82
CA ALA A 89 13.36 31.70 -33.57
C ALA A 89 14.39 30.90 -32.76
N ARG A 90 15.20 30.05 -33.43
CA ARG A 90 16.32 29.34 -32.80
C ARG A 90 17.37 30.30 -32.25
N SER A 91 17.81 31.27 -33.05
CA SER A 91 18.81 32.26 -32.63
C SER A 91 18.31 33.16 -31.49
N SER A 92 17.01 33.49 -31.47
CA SER A 92 16.40 34.27 -30.41
C SER A 92 16.46 33.55 -29.06
N LEU A 93 16.33 32.22 -29.04
CA LEU A 93 16.46 31.42 -27.82
C LEU A 93 17.88 31.44 -27.22
N GLU A 94 18.90 31.75 -28.02
CA GLU A 94 20.29 31.85 -27.56
C GLU A 94 20.59 33.19 -26.87
N THR A 95 19.74 34.20 -27.05
CA THR A 95 19.88 35.51 -26.40
C THR A 95 19.53 35.44 -24.91
N ASP A 96 20.00 36.42 -24.11
CA ASP A 96 19.65 36.50 -22.69
C ASP A 96 18.12 36.62 -22.47
N GLU A 97 17.42 37.29 -23.38
CA GLU A 97 15.97 37.43 -23.32
C GLU A 97 15.26 36.12 -23.65
N GLY A 98 15.68 35.42 -24.70
CA GLY A 98 15.16 34.09 -25.05
C GLY A 98 15.41 33.06 -23.95
N ARG A 99 16.59 33.07 -23.32
CA ARG A 99 16.88 32.21 -22.17
C ARG A 99 15.99 32.52 -20.96
N ARG A 100 15.69 33.80 -20.69
CA ARG A 100 14.73 34.18 -19.65
C ARG A 100 13.32 33.68 -19.95
N MET A 101 12.87 33.81 -21.20
CA MET A 101 11.55 33.30 -21.62
C MET A 101 11.47 31.78 -21.46
N LEU A 102 12.50 31.05 -21.89
CA LEU A 102 12.57 29.59 -21.71
C LEU A 102 12.52 29.21 -20.22
N TRP A 103 13.31 29.89 -19.37
CA TRP A 103 13.29 29.66 -17.93
C TRP A 103 11.90 29.91 -17.31
N GLN A 104 11.20 30.97 -17.72
CA GLN A 104 9.83 31.23 -17.26
C GLN A 104 8.85 30.14 -17.71
N ALA A 105 8.96 29.66 -18.94
CA ALA A 105 8.15 28.57 -19.44
C ALA A 105 8.40 27.26 -18.67
N GLU A 106 9.66 26.95 -18.38
CA GLU A 106 10.05 25.80 -17.56
C GLU A 106 9.55 25.91 -16.13
N ALA A 107 9.66 27.09 -15.50
CA ALA A 107 9.12 27.35 -14.18
C ALA A 107 7.60 27.18 -14.13
N ALA A 108 6.88 27.66 -15.15
CA ALA A 108 5.43 27.48 -15.27
C ALA A 108 5.05 26.01 -15.46
N ALA A 109 5.78 25.26 -16.30
CA ALA A 109 5.58 23.82 -16.47
C ALA A 109 5.81 23.06 -15.15
N MET A 110 6.88 23.39 -14.42
CA MET A 110 7.15 22.80 -13.10
C MET A 110 6.06 23.12 -12.08
N GLN A 111 5.49 24.32 -12.12
CA GLN A 111 4.36 24.66 -11.26
C GLN A 111 3.12 23.84 -11.60
N ALA A 112 2.79 23.67 -12.88
CA ALA A 112 1.67 22.82 -13.30
C ALA A 112 1.83 21.37 -12.85
N VAL A 113 3.05 20.82 -12.89
CA VAL A 113 3.36 19.49 -12.35
C VAL A 113 3.14 19.42 -10.83
N ARG A 114 3.58 20.43 -10.08
CA ARG A 114 3.34 20.50 -8.62
C ARG A 114 1.86 20.54 -8.30
N ASP A 115 1.07 21.28 -9.06
CA ASP A 115 -0.38 21.40 -8.87
C ASP A 115 -1.12 20.09 -9.24
N LEU A 116 -0.61 19.32 -10.21
CA LEU A 116 -1.15 18.01 -10.60
C LEU A 116 -0.83 16.90 -9.58
N THR A 117 0.30 17.01 -8.88
CA THR A 117 0.84 15.96 -8.00
C THR A 117 -0.15 15.48 -6.92
N PRO A 118 -0.87 16.35 -6.18
CA PRO A 118 -1.89 15.93 -5.23
C PRO A 118 -3.01 15.08 -5.85
N TRP A 119 -3.49 15.46 -7.04
CA TRP A 119 -4.54 14.72 -7.74
C TRP A 119 -4.04 13.32 -8.13
N LEU A 120 -2.81 13.20 -8.65
CA LEU A 120 -2.22 11.89 -8.95
C LEU A 120 -2.16 11.00 -7.72
N ARG A 121 -1.68 11.51 -6.58
CA ARG A 121 -1.64 10.77 -5.32
C ARG A 121 -3.03 10.23 -4.94
N GLN A 122 -4.06 11.06 -5.05
CA GLN A 122 -5.43 10.66 -4.76
C GLN A 122 -5.90 9.55 -5.71
N GLN A 123 -5.68 9.71 -7.02
CA GLN A 123 -6.10 8.72 -8.00
C GLN A 123 -5.40 7.36 -7.78
N PHE A 124 -4.11 7.36 -7.47
CA PHE A 124 -3.42 6.13 -7.11
C PHE A 124 -4.02 5.53 -5.83
N ALA A 125 -4.16 6.29 -4.75
CA ALA A 125 -4.73 5.80 -3.50
C ALA A 125 -6.11 5.14 -3.69
N GLU A 126 -7.00 5.77 -4.46
CA GLU A 126 -8.32 5.22 -4.81
C GLU A 126 -8.23 3.89 -5.59
N ARG A 127 -7.28 3.80 -6.53
CA ARG A 127 -7.05 2.58 -7.31
C ARG A 127 -6.51 1.43 -6.45
N PHE A 128 -5.61 1.70 -5.53
CA PHE A 128 -5.11 0.70 -4.58
C PHE A 128 -6.21 0.25 -3.62
N ALA A 129 -6.92 1.20 -3.01
CA ALA A 129 -7.99 0.94 -2.06
C ALA A 129 -9.12 0.08 -2.65
N SER A 130 -9.46 0.28 -3.92
CA SER A 130 -10.55 -0.43 -4.59
C SER A 130 -10.16 -1.78 -5.18
N ARG A 131 -8.87 -2.14 -5.24
CA ARG A 131 -8.39 -3.33 -5.94
C ARG A 131 -7.55 -4.27 -5.11
N ILE A 132 -6.87 -3.79 -4.08
CA ILE A 132 -5.91 -4.59 -3.31
C ILE A 132 -6.44 -4.81 -1.90
N GLY A 133 -6.39 -6.06 -1.46
CA GLY A 133 -6.59 -6.48 -0.08
C GLY A 133 -5.26 -6.83 0.56
N ILE A 134 -5.14 -6.52 1.85
CA ILE A 134 -3.95 -6.72 2.67
C ILE A 134 -4.31 -7.64 3.82
N LEU A 135 -3.61 -8.76 3.91
CA LEU A 135 -3.65 -9.62 5.08
C LEU A 135 -2.41 -9.38 5.94
N SER A 136 -2.62 -8.71 7.06
CA SER A 136 -1.58 -8.42 8.05
C SER A 136 -1.52 -9.48 9.15
N PHE A 137 -0.30 -9.87 9.51
CA PHE A 137 0.08 -10.71 10.64
C PHE A 137 1.18 -10.03 11.47
N SER A 138 1.38 -10.49 12.70
CA SER A 138 2.55 -10.14 13.52
C SER A 138 3.49 -11.34 13.66
N ALA A 139 4.79 -11.10 13.80
CA ALA A 139 5.76 -12.14 14.12
C ALA A 139 5.79 -12.52 15.62
N ILE A 140 5.12 -11.76 16.49
CA ILE A 140 5.18 -11.94 17.95
C ILE A 140 3.79 -12.14 18.56
N PRO A 141 3.60 -13.10 19.49
CA PRO A 141 2.32 -13.35 20.14
C PRO A 141 2.18 -12.70 21.53
N ASP A 142 3.25 -12.16 22.11
CA ASP A 142 3.36 -11.78 23.52
C ASP A 142 3.55 -10.27 23.76
N ASN A 143 3.29 -9.46 22.73
CA ASN A 143 3.39 -8.01 22.85
C ASN A 143 2.14 -7.39 23.48
N VAL A 144 2.32 -6.63 24.56
CA VAL A 144 1.24 -6.00 25.33
C VAL A 144 0.42 -5.03 24.50
N LEU A 145 1.05 -4.21 23.66
CA LEU A 145 0.35 -3.25 22.79
C LEU A 145 -0.49 -3.98 21.74
N MET A 146 0.04 -5.05 21.15
CA MET A 146 -0.70 -5.88 20.20
C MET A 146 -1.98 -6.46 20.79
N TRP A 147 -1.91 -7.04 21.99
CA TRP A 147 -3.09 -7.55 22.69
C TRP A 147 -4.08 -6.45 23.07
N SER A 148 -3.57 -5.26 23.40
CA SER A 148 -4.39 -4.12 23.81
C SER A 148 -5.17 -3.52 22.64
N HIS A 149 -4.55 -3.42 21.47
CA HIS A 149 -5.13 -2.78 20.29
C HIS A 149 -5.90 -3.75 19.39
N TYR A 150 -5.40 -4.97 19.19
CA TYR A 150 -5.90 -5.87 18.14
C TYR A 150 -6.60 -7.13 18.64
N ALA A 151 -6.62 -7.38 19.95
CA ALA A 151 -7.32 -8.52 20.56
C ALA A 151 -8.28 -8.08 21.67
N ALA A 152 -9.12 -7.08 21.37
CA ALA A 152 -10.17 -6.57 22.25
C ALA A 152 -9.69 -6.34 23.69
N GLN A 153 -8.59 -5.61 23.89
CA GLN A 153 -8.05 -5.33 25.22
C GLN A 153 -7.79 -6.62 26.04
N HIS A 154 -7.14 -7.61 25.41
CA HIS A 154 -6.85 -8.94 25.98
C HIS A 154 -8.06 -9.86 26.18
N HIS A 155 -9.27 -9.49 25.70
CA HIS A 155 -10.44 -10.37 25.72
C HIS A 155 -10.56 -11.27 24.48
N GLY A 156 -9.82 -10.95 23.41
CA GLY A 156 -9.89 -11.63 22.13
C GLY A 156 -9.01 -12.89 22.06
N LEU A 157 -8.57 -13.18 20.84
CA LEU A 157 -7.79 -14.35 20.49
C LEU A 157 -6.70 -14.00 19.46
N VAL A 158 -5.77 -14.93 19.29
CA VAL A 158 -4.74 -14.89 18.27
C VAL A 158 -4.66 -16.25 17.58
N ILE A 159 -4.70 -16.25 16.25
CA ILE A 159 -4.54 -17.45 15.43
C ILE A 159 -3.11 -17.48 14.90
N GLY A 160 -2.35 -18.52 15.24
CA GLY A 160 -1.00 -18.75 14.76
C GLY A 160 -0.98 -19.62 13.51
N PHE A 161 -0.25 -19.16 12.49
CA PHE A 161 -0.09 -19.85 11.22
C PHE A 161 1.37 -20.22 10.97
N ASN A 162 1.61 -21.37 10.33
CA ASN A 162 2.93 -21.74 9.83
C ASN A 162 3.25 -20.93 8.57
N GLU A 163 4.17 -19.97 8.70
CA GLU A 163 4.59 -19.09 7.60
C GLU A 163 5.19 -19.87 6.41
N ARG A 164 5.77 -21.05 6.65
CA ARG A 164 6.35 -21.89 5.58
C ARG A 164 5.33 -22.73 4.83
N HIS A 165 4.06 -22.68 5.23
CA HIS A 165 3.00 -23.42 4.54
C HIS A 165 2.81 -22.87 3.13
N SER A 166 2.58 -23.74 2.15
CA SER A 166 2.45 -23.39 0.73
C SER A 166 1.36 -22.35 0.44
N TYR A 167 0.36 -22.23 1.32
CA TYR A 167 -0.65 -21.17 1.31
C TYR A 167 -0.06 -19.75 1.25
N PHE A 168 1.10 -19.52 1.88
CA PHE A 168 1.78 -18.22 1.91
C PHE A 168 2.84 -18.06 0.81
N GLN A 169 2.92 -18.99 -0.14
CA GLN A 169 3.91 -19.01 -1.21
C GLN A 169 3.27 -19.38 -2.56
N ARG A 170 2.21 -18.64 -2.95
CA ARG A 170 1.42 -18.92 -4.16
C ARG A 170 1.67 -17.88 -5.27
N VAL A 171 2.92 -17.47 -5.43
CA VAL A 171 3.37 -16.56 -6.49
C VAL A 171 2.94 -17.12 -7.85
N ARG A 172 2.12 -16.38 -8.60
CA ARG A 172 1.53 -16.90 -9.85
C ARG A 172 2.40 -16.61 -11.07
N ARG A 173 3.24 -15.57 -11.01
CA ARG A 173 4.07 -15.10 -12.13
C ARG A 173 5.43 -14.58 -11.64
N PRO A 174 6.47 -14.55 -12.51
CA PRO A 174 7.68 -13.81 -12.20
C PRO A 174 7.35 -12.33 -11.91
N ARG A 175 7.87 -11.80 -10.79
CA ARG A 175 7.58 -10.43 -10.27
C ARG A 175 6.12 -10.18 -9.84
N ASP A 176 5.43 -11.20 -9.35
CA ASP A 176 4.09 -11.04 -8.78
C ASP A 176 4.18 -10.57 -7.31
N ASP A 177 3.43 -9.53 -6.97
CA ASP A 177 3.34 -8.99 -5.60
C ASP A 177 2.26 -9.66 -4.74
N PHE A 178 1.42 -10.47 -5.36
CA PHE A 178 0.28 -11.10 -4.71
C PHE A 178 0.58 -12.51 -4.23
N TYR A 179 -0.12 -12.90 -3.17
CA TYR A 179 -0.14 -14.25 -2.61
C TYR A 179 1.17 -14.80 -2.08
N TRP A 180 2.06 -13.91 -1.65
CA TRP A 180 3.20 -14.29 -0.84
C TRP A 180 3.42 -13.32 0.31
N LEU A 181 4.01 -13.84 1.38
CA LEU A 181 4.20 -13.11 2.63
C LEU A 181 5.53 -12.35 2.61
N ARG A 182 5.52 -11.11 3.08
CA ARG A 182 6.73 -10.27 3.25
C ARG A 182 6.69 -9.49 4.56
N PRO A 183 7.85 -9.22 5.18
CA PRO A 183 7.92 -8.29 6.29
C PRO A 183 7.62 -6.86 5.82
N VAL A 184 7.04 -6.05 6.70
CA VAL A 184 6.88 -4.60 6.51
C VAL A 184 8.19 -3.90 6.89
N GLU A 185 8.60 -2.95 6.07
CA GLU A 185 9.70 -2.04 6.35
C GLU A 185 9.22 -0.82 7.14
N TYR A 186 9.91 -0.53 8.24
CA TYR A 186 9.56 0.57 9.13
C TYR A 186 10.44 1.79 8.87
N ARG A 187 9.96 2.69 8.00
CA ARG A 187 10.67 3.92 7.65
C ARG A 187 9.73 5.06 7.33
N ARG A 188 10.19 6.28 7.55
CA ARG A 188 9.49 7.49 7.11
C ARG A 188 9.83 7.78 5.65
N PRO A 189 8.88 8.32 4.87
CA PRO A 189 9.16 8.79 3.52
C PRO A 189 10.26 9.85 3.53
N GLN A 190 11.17 9.79 2.57
CA GLN A 190 12.19 10.81 2.36
C GLN A 190 11.72 11.87 1.35
N ALA A 191 12.29 13.08 1.42
CA ALA A 191 11.92 14.18 0.52
C ALA A 191 12.23 13.88 -0.96
N GLU A 192 13.27 13.10 -1.21
CA GLU A 192 13.77 12.76 -2.55
C GLU A 192 13.14 11.48 -3.14
N GLU A 193 12.00 11.03 -2.62
CA GLU A 193 11.27 9.91 -3.20
C GLU A 193 10.39 10.37 -4.37
N TYR A 194 10.64 9.78 -5.55
CA TYR A 194 9.93 10.08 -6.79
C TYR A 194 8.94 8.97 -7.15
N LEU A 195 7.75 9.33 -7.65
CA LEU A 195 6.76 8.35 -8.13
C LEU A 195 7.36 7.34 -9.12
N ILE A 196 8.25 7.78 -10.02
CA ILE A 196 8.86 6.92 -11.04
C ILE A 196 9.76 5.83 -10.47
N ASP A 197 10.28 6.02 -9.25
CA ASP A 197 11.17 5.08 -8.58
C ASP A 197 10.43 4.17 -7.59
N LEU A 198 9.19 4.51 -7.23
CA LEU A 198 8.39 3.72 -6.30
C LEU A 198 7.85 2.45 -6.96
N ASP A 199 8.14 1.31 -6.36
CA ASP A 199 7.44 0.08 -6.68
C ASP A 199 6.25 -0.19 -5.73
N SER A 200 5.54 -1.28 -5.99
CA SER A 200 4.43 -1.77 -5.16
C SER A 200 4.89 -2.15 -3.75
N ALA A 201 6.12 -2.65 -3.59
CA ALA A 201 6.68 -3.02 -2.30
C ALA A 201 6.94 -1.78 -1.43
N ASP A 202 7.51 -0.73 -2.04
CA ASP A 202 7.78 0.57 -1.42
C ASP A 202 6.54 1.22 -0.83
N ILE A 203 5.40 1.01 -1.49
CA ILE A 203 4.11 1.61 -1.11
C ILE A 203 3.39 0.71 -0.10
N LEU A 204 3.21 -0.57 -0.42
CA LEU A 204 2.29 -1.45 0.32
C LEU A 204 2.93 -2.18 1.51
N PHE A 205 4.25 -2.18 1.61
CA PHE A 205 5.02 -2.85 2.66
C PHE A 205 5.84 -1.85 3.48
N ARG A 206 5.38 -0.60 3.59
CA ARG A 206 6.02 0.42 4.40
C ARG A 206 5.07 0.95 5.47
N LYS A 207 5.60 1.15 6.67
CA LYS A 207 4.85 1.71 7.81
C LYS A 207 5.71 2.65 8.64
N GLY A 208 5.06 3.55 9.38
CA GLY A 208 5.75 4.46 10.30
C GLY A 208 6.56 3.71 11.37
N PRO A 209 7.76 4.18 11.76
CA PRO A 209 8.61 3.54 12.77
C PRO A 209 7.92 3.35 14.13
N GLU A 210 6.96 4.20 14.47
CA GLU A 210 6.11 4.10 15.66
C GLU A 210 5.33 2.78 15.75
N TRP A 211 5.09 2.09 14.63
CA TRP A 211 4.42 0.78 14.57
C TRP A 211 5.40 -0.41 14.51
N ALA A 212 6.70 -0.18 14.67
CA ALA A 212 7.72 -1.25 14.57
C ALA A 212 7.51 -2.38 15.59
N TYR A 213 6.84 -2.09 16.71
CA TYR A 213 6.50 -3.09 17.72
C TYR A 213 5.57 -4.19 17.20
N GLU A 214 4.84 -3.95 16.09
CA GLU A 214 3.94 -4.95 15.52
C GLU A 214 4.68 -6.10 14.83
N GLN A 215 5.91 -5.88 14.37
CA GLN A 215 6.68 -6.82 13.56
C GLN A 215 5.81 -7.44 12.46
N GLU A 216 5.21 -6.56 11.67
CA GLU A 216 4.13 -6.86 10.73
C GLU A 216 4.66 -7.61 9.50
N TRP A 217 3.90 -8.62 9.10
CA TRP A 217 4.06 -9.32 7.83
C TRP A 217 2.78 -9.20 7.04
N ARG A 218 2.90 -8.92 5.74
CA ARG A 218 1.77 -8.73 4.82
C ARG A 218 1.75 -9.78 3.74
N MET A 219 0.55 -10.17 3.35
CA MET A 219 0.28 -10.82 2.08
C MET A 219 -0.79 -10.02 1.35
N LEU A 220 -0.55 -9.74 0.06
CA LEU A 220 -1.50 -9.02 -0.77
C LEU A 220 -2.36 -10.00 -1.59
N ALA A 221 -3.58 -9.60 -1.92
CA ALA A 221 -4.42 -10.27 -2.90
C ALA A 221 -5.26 -9.24 -3.68
N PRO A 222 -5.60 -9.49 -4.95
CA PRO A 222 -6.65 -8.74 -5.63
C PRO A 222 -7.99 -8.95 -4.91
N LEU A 223 -8.71 -7.88 -4.57
CA LEU A 223 -10.03 -7.99 -3.91
C LEU A 223 -11.06 -8.75 -4.75
N ALA A 224 -10.90 -8.74 -6.07
CA ALA A 224 -11.73 -9.50 -7.00
C ALA A 224 -11.63 -11.02 -6.81
N ASP A 225 -10.56 -11.52 -6.18
CA ASP A 225 -10.37 -12.94 -5.90
C ASP A 225 -11.07 -13.39 -4.60
N ALA A 226 -11.75 -12.48 -3.89
CA ALA A 226 -12.48 -12.80 -2.66
C ALA A 226 -13.61 -13.81 -2.95
N VAL A 227 -13.77 -14.81 -2.07
CA VAL A 227 -14.82 -15.84 -2.20
C VAL A 227 -16.15 -15.39 -1.59
N GLU A 228 -16.12 -14.34 -0.77
CA GLU A 228 -17.30 -13.74 -0.18
C GLU A 228 -17.05 -12.25 0.02
N THR A 229 -18.06 -11.43 -0.29
CA THR A 229 -18.03 -9.99 -0.07
C THR A 229 -19.38 -9.52 0.45
N PHE A 230 -19.37 -8.70 1.51
CA PHE A 230 -20.58 -8.12 2.10
C PHE A 230 -20.29 -6.76 2.74
N ALA A 231 -21.34 -5.97 2.96
CA ALA A 231 -21.21 -4.68 3.64
C ALA A 231 -20.96 -4.86 5.15
N GLY A 232 -19.89 -4.25 5.65
CA GLY A 232 -19.59 -4.11 7.07
C GLY A 232 -19.66 -2.65 7.53
N PRO A 233 -19.38 -2.38 8.82
CA PRO A 233 -19.46 -1.04 9.39
C PRO A 233 -18.54 -0.01 8.72
N ASP A 234 -17.32 -0.43 8.37
CA ASP A 234 -16.28 0.42 7.80
C ASP A 234 -16.17 0.29 6.27
N GLY A 235 -17.19 -0.27 5.62
CA GLY A 235 -17.19 -0.54 4.18
C GLY A 235 -17.24 -2.03 3.84
N GLN A 236 -16.91 -2.38 2.60
CA GLN A 236 -16.99 -3.76 2.13
C GLN A 236 -15.99 -4.67 2.88
N VAL A 237 -16.42 -5.86 3.25
CA VAL A 237 -15.59 -6.91 3.83
C VAL A 237 -15.33 -7.95 2.75
N HIS A 238 -14.07 -8.23 2.47
CA HIS A 238 -13.65 -9.24 1.49
C HIS A 238 -12.99 -10.41 2.20
N LEU A 239 -13.60 -11.59 2.08
CA LEU A 239 -13.12 -12.81 2.71
C LEU A 239 -12.47 -13.75 1.71
N PHE A 240 -11.36 -14.34 2.13
CA PHE A 240 -10.53 -15.27 1.37
C PHE A 240 -10.41 -16.59 2.11
N PRO A 241 -10.31 -17.72 1.41
CA PRO A 241 -10.18 -19.02 2.05
C PRO A 241 -8.84 -19.14 2.79
N ILE A 242 -8.84 -19.78 3.96
CA ILE A 242 -7.61 -20.28 4.60
C ILE A 242 -7.52 -21.79 4.48
N VAL A 243 -6.34 -22.35 4.73
CA VAL A 243 -6.12 -23.80 4.76
C VAL A 243 -5.99 -24.23 6.23
N PRO A 244 -6.84 -25.13 6.76
CA PRO A 244 -6.77 -25.56 8.16
C PRO A 244 -5.38 -26.05 8.59
N ASP A 245 -4.70 -26.85 7.78
CA ASP A 245 -3.35 -27.37 8.03
C ASP A 245 -2.26 -26.29 8.12
N SER A 246 -2.57 -25.05 7.74
CA SER A 246 -1.66 -23.92 7.94
C SER A 246 -1.75 -23.33 9.35
N VAL A 247 -2.80 -23.64 10.12
CA VAL A 247 -2.99 -23.17 11.50
C VAL A 247 -2.24 -24.10 12.44
N VAL A 248 -1.45 -23.54 13.37
CA VAL A 248 -0.63 -24.34 14.29
C VAL A 248 -0.99 -24.13 15.75
N GLU A 249 -1.54 -22.96 16.10
CA GLU A 249 -1.97 -22.65 17.45
C GLU A 249 -3.10 -21.63 17.51
N LEU A 250 -3.88 -21.72 18.58
CA LEU A 250 -4.89 -20.73 18.95
C LEU A 250 -4.58 -20.25 20.36
N ILE A 251 -4.39 -18.94 20.52
CA ILE A 251 -4.03 -18.33 21.80
C ILE A 251 -5.22 -17.48 22.28
N LEU A 252 -5.70 -17.75 23.48
CA LEU A 252 -6.77 -16.97 24.10
C LEU A 252 -6.18 -15.84 24.94
N GLY A 253 -6.83 -14.68 24.92
CA GLY A 253 -6.38 -13.53 25.69
C GLY A 253 -6.45 -13.73 27.19
N ALA A 254 -5.62 -12.99 27.93
CA ALA A 254 -5.56 -13.12 29.39
C ALA A 254 -6.90 -12.81 30.09
N ARG A 255 -7.72 -11.96 29.48
CA ARG A 255 -9.04 -11.56 29.95
C ARG A 255 -10.18 -12.24 29.19
N SER A 256 -9.89 -13.24 28.35
CA SER A 256 -10.94 -14.00 27.65
C SER A 256 -11.89 -14.65 28.65
N ASP A 257 -13.18 -14.67 28.32
CA ASP A 257 -14.18 -15.33 29.15
C ASP A 257 -14.19 -16.87 28.98
N HIS A 258 -14.96 -17.53 29.83
CA HIS A 258 -15.14 -18.99 29.79
C HIS A 258 -15.89 -19.47 28.53
N ALA A 259 -16.74 -18.61 27.95
CA ALA A 259 -17.50 -18.95 26.75
C ALA A 259 -16.58 -19.10 25.53
N LEU A 260 -15.67 -18.16 25.33
CA LEU A 260 -14.65 -18.25 24.29
C LEU A 260 -13.74 -19.46 24.50
N PHE A 261 -13.30 -19.71 25.73
CA PHE A 261 -12.50 -20.90 26.05
C PHE A 261 -13.22 -22.18 25.66
N SER A 262 -14.47 -22.34 26.09
CA SER A 262 -15.28 -23.54 25.81
C SER A 262 -15.51 -23.72 24.32
N ALA A 263 -15.81 -22.64 23.59
CA ALA A 263 -16.02 -22.69 22.14
C ALA A 263 -14.73 -23.07 21.38
N ALA A 264 -13.59 -22.50 21.78
CA ALA A 264 -12.29 -22.84 21.22
C ALA A 264 -11.92 -24.29 21.50
N ALA A 265 -12.01 -24.74 22.76
CA ALA A 265 -11.72 -26.11 23.15
C ALA A 265 -12.62 -27.12 22.41
N GLN A 266 -13.92 -26.84 22.32
CA GLN A 266 -14.86 -27.67 21.57
C GLN A 266 -14.50 -27.73 20.08
N LEU A 267 -14.19 -26.59 19.45
CA LEU A 267 -13.79 -26.56 18.04
C LEU A 267 -12.56 -27.44 17.79
N LEU A 268 -11.51 -27.28 18.60
CA LEU A 268 -10.23 -27.99 18.40
C LEU A 268 -10.31 -29.49 18.71
N THR A 269 -11.24 -29.91 19.58
CA THR A 269 -11.43 -31.33 19.94
C THR A 269 -12.39 -32.05 19.01
N SER A 270 -13.47 -31.39 18.60
CA SER A 270 -14.54 -32.00 17.80
C SER A 270 -14.26 -31.97 16.30
N ASP A 271 -13.58 -30.93 15.80
CA ASP A 271 -13.29 -30.79 14.37
C ASP A 271 -11.98 -31.51 14.00
N PRO A 272 -12.02 -32.57 13.16
CA PRO A 272 -10.83 -33.32 12.76
C PRO A 272 -9.76 -32.43 12.09
N ARG A 273 -10.17 -31.36 11.42
CA ARG A 273 -9.27 -30.44 10.72
C ARG A 273 -8.31 -29.72 11.66
N TYR A 274 -8.71 -29.51 12.92
CA TYR A 274 -7.95 -28.71 13.88
C TYR A 274 -7.38 -29.49 15.06
N LYS A 275 -7.44 -30.83 15.04
CA LYS A 275 -6.88 -31.69 16.11
C LYS A 275 -5.37 -31.51 16.34
N HIS A 276 -4.65 -31.01 15.34
CA HIS A 276 -3.21 -30.74 15.42
C HIS A 276 -2.89 -29.37 16.03
N VAL A 277 -3.89 -28.49 16.16
CA VAL A 277 -3.71 -27.12 16.64
C VAL A 277 -3.58 -27.11 18.16
N VAL A 278 -2.56 -26.41 18.66
CA VAL A 278 -2.31 -26.28 20.10
C VAL A 278 -3.12 -25.12 20.68
N LEU A 279 -3.94 -25.39 21.70
CA LEU A 279 -4.61 -24.34 22.48
C LEU A 279 -3.65 -23.75 23.52
N LYS A 280 -3.57 -22.42 23.56
CA LYS A 280 -2.73 -21.66 24.50
C LYS A 280 -3.52 -20.51 25.12
N LYS A 281 -2.96 -19.92 26.18
CA LYS A 281 -3.50 -18.75 26.85
C LYS A 281 -2.39 -17.74 27.14
N ALA A 282 -2.69 -16.46 26.94
CA ALA A 282 -1.85 -15.36 27.39
C ALA A 282 -2.00 -15.18 28.91
N ILE A 283 -0.88 -15.09 29.62
CA ILE A 283 -0.79 -14.92 31.06
C ILE A 283 -0.09 -13.59 31.34
N LEU A 284 -0.72 -12.72 32.14
CA LEU A 284 -0.13 -11.44 32.54
C LEU A 284 0.88 -11.67 33.67
N HIS A 285 2.09 -11.15 33.50
CA HIS A 285 3.10 -11.15 34.55
C HIS A 285 3.17 -9.74 35.17
N GLU A 286 2.36 -9.50 36.20
CA GLU A 286 2.12 -8.16 36.77
C GLU A 286 3.40 -7.44 37.20
N GLU A 287 4.35 -8.15 37.79
CA GLU A 287 5.62 -7.56 38.28
C GLU A 287 6.50 -6.99 37.15
N THR A 288 6.44 -7.58 35.95
CA THR A 288 7.30 -7.19 34.83
C THR A 288 6.53 -6.42 33.75
N GLY A 289 5.20 -6.37 33.85
CA GLY A 289 4.35 -5.79 32.81
C GLY A 289 4.44 -6.53 31.47
N THR A 290 4.75 -7.84 31.48
CA THR A 290 4.90 -8.67 30.27
C THR A 290 3.80 -9.70 30.13
N ILE A 291 3.71 -10.32 28.95
CA ILE A 291 2.83 -11.46 28.69
C ILE A 291 3.68 -12.70 28.49
N ARG A 292 3.23 -13.83 29.03
CA ARG A 292 3.73 -15.17 28.69
C ARG A 292 2.63 -15.96 28.00
N ILE A 293 3.01 -16.77 27.02
CA ILE A 293 2.07 -17.66 26.34
C ILE A 293 2.27 -19.08 26.87
N GLU A 294 1.22 -19.65 27.44
CA GLU A 294 1.26 -20.98 28.04
C GLU A 294 0.27 -21.92 27.35
N GLN A 295 0.69 -23.18 27.14
CA GLN A 295 -0.20 -24.20 26.60
C GLN A 295 -1.25 -24.60 27.65
N VAL A 296 -2.49 -24.75 27.20
CA VAL A 296 -3.60 -25.19 28.03
C VAL A 296 -4.23 -26.44 27.43
N LYS A 297 -4.85 -27.27 28.27
CA LYS A 297 -5.58 -28.44 27.80
C LYS A 297 -6.99 -28.01 27.39
N PRO A 298 -7.44 -28.36 26.17
CA PRO A 298 -8.84 -28.20 25.78
C PRO A 298 -9.74 -29.17 26.57
#